data_AF-A0A2T0W2Q6-F1
#
_entry.id   AF-A0A2T0W2Q6-F1
#
_cell.length_a   1.000
_cell.length_b   1.000
_cell.length_c   1.000
_cell.angle_alpha   90.00
_cell.angle_beta   90.00
_cell.angle_gamma   90.00
#
_symmetry.space_group_name_H-M   'P 1'
#
loop_
_entity.id
_entity.type
_entity.pdbx_description
1 polymer ?
#
loop_
_entity_poly.entity_id
_entity_poly.type
_entity_poly.pdbx_seq_one_letter_code
_entity_poly.pdbx_strand_id
1 'polypeptide(L)'
;MRFSLALIGVAMVVVAAAIVFTFKIVWDDYVYNQRLISVEVTAPDGWNVVPYLSEHGETVVAEAFAPRDAPATTTQRLLRHYADISEDVTAGAVWTFMREDERIVLSLVFGPHQPPKRDNIFSQMKLATAAPPKPNLDVEVATVAGAPLILKPRTSSVPGNPFPEPVSYRRFTMRLGDEEVDEVLDIKVLTNSTDAAVAAAIIGVDLERANQLLPAPDPNVSVSLGIVSDAPLATSVPEPTIAYRAAEMLENGHDYGAPWTEALQRVKSGEIMDWTTLNAEYPDQIHDAPFELLTVLDNGTEENTARYFASAMIDSGRDWNDHEYYILTKVADIATAQSDLAQYLSGDYEVAPEVLALIAGLPETRAIEPTSTADVNARPSVSSGFGQSSRCRIENGVRRCSVGGN
;
A
#
# COMPACT_ATOMS: atom_id res chain seq x y z
N MET A 1 -4.05 -32.40 -52.94
CA MET A 1 -2.63 -32.00 -53.13
C MET A 1 -2.43 -30.53 -53.47
N ARG A 2 -3.17 -29.89 -54.40
CA ARG A 2 -2.97 -28.46 -54.71
C ARG A 2 -3.36 -27.50 -53.55
N PHE A 3 -4.41 -27.81 -52.80
CA PHE A 3 -4.77 -27.03 -51.60
C PHE A 3 -3.76 -27.17 -50.45
N SER A 4 -3.07 -28.31 -50.37
CA SER A 4 -2.07 -28.59 -49.33
C SER A 4 -0.84 -27.69 -49.45
N LEU A 5 -0.37 -27.46 -50.67
CA LEU A 5 0.80 -26.61 -50.96
C LEU A 5 0.52 -25.12 -50.72
N ALA A 6 -0.68 -24.64 -51.07
CA ALA A 6 -1.09 -23.26 -50.80
C ALA A 6 -1.20 -23.00 -49.29
N LEU A 7 -1.72 -23.96 -48.52
CA LEU A 7 -1.87 -23.85 -47.07
C LEU A 7 -0.52 -23.88 -46.36
N ILE A 8 0.44 -24.69 -46.85
CA ILE A 8 1.83 -24.68 -46.37
C ILE A 8 2.52 -23.34 -46.69
N GLY A 9 2.29 -22.78 -47.89
CA GLY A 9 2.84 -21.48 -48.27
C GLY A 9 2.33 -20.34 -47.39
N VAL A 10 1.02 -20.30 -47.11
CA VAL A 10 0.42 -19.31 -46.19
C VAL A 10 0.95 -19.51 -44.77
N ALA A 11 1.05 -20.76 -44.30
CA ALA A 11 1.61 -21.06 -42.98
C ALA A 11 3.07 -20.60 -42.85
N MET A 12 3.91 -20.81 -43.87
CA MET A 12 5.29 -20.33 -43.87
C MET A 12 5.38 -18.80 -43.82
N VAL A 13 4.51 -18.09 -44.55
CA VAL A 13 4.48 -16.61 -44.53
C VAL A 13 4.04 -16.09 -43.16
N VAL A 14 3.03 -16.71 -42.54
CA VAL A 14 2.57 -16.35 -41.19
C VAL A 14 3.66 -16.60 -40.15
N VAL A 15 4.36 -17.73 -40.23
CA VAL A 15 5.49 -18.04 -39.32
C VAL A 15 6.65 -17.07 -39.54
N ALA A 16 7.00 -16.76 -40.79
CA ALA A 16 8.05 -15.78 -41.10
C ALA A 16 7.68 -14.38 -40.60
N ALA A 17 6.43 -13.95 -40.78
CA ALA A 17 5.93 -12.68 -40.25
C ALA A 17 5.96 -12.65 -38.72
N ALA A 18 5.57 -13.74 -38.05
CA ALA A 18 5.63 -13.84 -36.59
C ALA A 18 7.07 -13.78 -36.06
N ILE A 19 8.03 -14.43 -36.74
CA ILE A 19 9.45 -14.37 -36.38
C ILE A 19 10.00 -12.95 -36.56
N VAL A 20 9.70 -12.30 -37.69
CA VAL A 20 10.15 -10.91 -37.95
C VAL A 20 9.54 -9.95 -36.95
N PHE A 21 8.25 -10.12 -36.62
CA PHE A 21 7.55 -9.27 -35.66
C PHE A 21 8.10 -9.43 -34.24
N THR A 22 8.31 -10.67 -33.78
CA THR A 22 8.94 -10.93 -32.47
C THR A 22 10.38 -10.43 -32.41
N PHE A 23 11.16 -10.60 -33.48
CA PHE A 23 12.52 -10.06 -33.54
C PHE A 23 12.54 -8.54 -33.49
N LYS A 24 11.60 -7.88 -34.19
CA LYS A 24 11.48 -6.42 -34.16
C LYS A 24 11.14 -5.91 -32.76
N ILE A 25 10.14 -6.50 -32.09
CA ILE A 25 9.77 -6.11 -30.72
C ILE A 25 10.97 -6.23 -29.77
N VAL A 26 11.65 -7.38 -29.79
CA VAL A 26 12.82 -7.60 -28.92
C VAL A 26 13.96 -6.63 -29.23
N TRP A 27 14.15 -6.27 -30.51
CA TRP A 27 15.17 -5.32 -30.93
C TRP A 27 14.82 -3.89 -30.51
N ASP A 28 13.57 -3.49 -30.66
CA ASP A 28 13.09 -2.16 -30.30
C ASP A 28 13.18 -1.99 -28.75
N ASP A 29 12.70 -2.97 -27.97
CA ASP A 29 12.88 -3.02 -26.50
C ASP A 29 14.34 -2.87 -26.08
N TYR A 30 15.25 -3.59 -26.75
CA TYR A 30 16.69 -3.53 -26.49
C TYR A 30 17.27 -2.12 -26.71
N VAL A 31 16.91 -1.50 -27.84
CA VAL A 31 17.39 -0.15 -28.20
C VAL A 31 16.81 0.90 -27.26
N TYR A 32 15.54 0.79 -26.86
CA TYR A 32 14.91 1.74 -25.95
C TYR A 32 15.50 1.62 -24.55
N ASN A 33 15.63 0.41 -24.01
CA ASN A 33 16.17 0.20 -22.66
C ASN A 33 17.61 0.70 -22.52
N GLN A 34 18.44 0.53 -23.55
CA GLN A 34 19.79 1.11 -23.57
C GLN A 34 19.79 2.64 -23.47
N ARG A 35 18.76 3.31 -23.99
CA ARG A 35 18.65 4.77 -23.94
C ARG A 35 18.24 5.29 -22.57
N LEU A 36 17.65 4.48 -21.70
CA LEU A 36 17.25 4.92 -20.35
C LEU A 36 18.43 5.33 -19.47
N ILE A 37 19.63 4.78 -19.72
CA ILE A 37 20.86 5.17 -19.02
C ILE A 37 21.21 6.65 -19.27
N SER A 38 20.74 7.23 -20.37
CA SER A 38 20.96 8.64 -20.69
C SER A 38 19.99 9.59 -19.98
N VAL A 39 19.01 9.08 -19.24
CA VAL A 39 18.10 9.91 -18.43
C VAL A 39 18.89 10.49 -17.26
N GLU A 40 18.84 11.80 -17.12
CA GLU A 40 19.50 12.50 -16.01
C GLU A 40 18.74 12.24 -14.71
N VAL A 41 19.49 11.98 -13.65
CA VAL A 41 18.96 11.76 -12.30
C VAL A 41 19.65 12.72 -11.34
N THR A 42 18.86 13.61 -10.76
CA THR A 42 19.30 14.57 -9.75
C THR A 42 18.88 14.07 -8.37
N ALA A 43 19.82 14.09 -7.43
CA ALA A 43 19.53 13.73 -6.05
C ALA A 43 18.68 14.84 -5.39
N PRO A 44 17.59 14.48 -4.68
CA PRO A 44 16.88 15.43 -3.83
C PRO A 44 17.78 15.99 -2.72
N ASP A 45 17.40 17.13 -2.14
CA ASP A 45 18.16 17.76 -1.05
C ASP A 45 18.40 16.79 0.12
N GLY A 46 19.67 16.62 0.50
CA GLY A 46 20.07 15.69 1.57
C GLY A 46 20.14 14.22 1.18
N TRP A 47 19.96 13.88 -0.10
CA TRP A 47 20.10 12.54 -0.64
C TRP A 47 21.34 12.42 -1.52
N ASN A 48 21.87 11.20 -1.63
CA ASN A 48 22.91 10.86 -2.61
C ASN A 48 22.36 9.83 -3.59
N VAL A 49 22.62 10.02 -4.89
CA VAL A 49 22.29 9.06 -5.94
C VAL A 49 23.53 8.27 -6.29
N VAL A 50 23.42 6.95 -6.24
CA VAL A 50 24.48 6.00 -6.61
C VAL A 50 23.94 4.90 -7.53
N PRO A 51 24.80 4.24 -8.33
CA PRO A 51 24.43 3.01 -9.01
C PRO A 51 23.89 1.97 -8.01
N TYR A 52 22.92 1.17 -8.45
CA TYR A 52 22.38 0.11 -7.60
C TYR A 52 23.44 -0.97 -7.31
N LEU A 53 23.42 -1.46 -6.09
CA LEU A 53 24.13 -2.65 -5.64
C LEU A 53 23.11 -3.55 -4.95
N SER A 54 23.28 -4.88 -5.04
CA SER A 54 22.34 -5.82 -4.42
C SER A 54 22.14 -5.55 -2.92
N GLU A 55 23.21 -5.17 -2.22
CA GLU A 55 23.20 -4.80 -0.79
C GLU A 55 22.24 -3.65 -0.46
N HIS A 56 21.98 -2.73 -1.40
CA HIS A 56 21.00 -1.66 -1.21
C HIS A 56 19.58 -2.22 -1.14
N GLY A 57 19.26 -3.18 -2.01
CA GLY A 57 17.96 -3.86 -2.00
C GLY A 57 17.78 -4.73 -0.76
N GLU A 58 18.81 -5.48 -0.38
CA GLU A 58 18.84 -6.30 0.84
C GLU A 58 18.59 -5.45 2.10
N THR A 59 19.19 -4.25 2.17
CA THR A 59 18.96 -3.31 3.27
C THR A 59 17.50 -2.85 3.34
N VAL A 60 16.86 -2.61 2.20
CA VAL A 60 15.44 -2.22 2.17
C VAL A 60 14.53 -3.35 2.63
N VAL A 61 14.77 -4.57 2.16
CA VAL A 61 13.88 -5.71 2.41
C VAL A 61 14.21 -6.49 3.69
N ALA A 62 15.34 -6.19 4.33
CA ALA A 62 15.88 -6.91 5.49
C ALA A 62 16.04 -8.43 5.25
N GLU A 63 16.31 -8.83 4.01
CA GLU A 63 16.46 -10.21 3.56
C GLU A 63 17.67 -10.30 2.62
N ALA A 64 18.54 -11.29 2.84
CA ALA A 64 19.71 -11.51 1.99
C ALA A 64 19.29 -12.01 0.60
N PHE A 65 20.03 -11.61 -0.44
CA PHE A 65 19.76 -12.03 -1.81
C PHE A 65 20.04 -13.53 -1.99
N ALA A 66 19.01 -14.28 -2.33
CA ALA A 66 19.09 -15.73 -2.44
C ALA A 66 19.66 -16.17 -3.80
N PRO A 67 20.45 -17.26 -3.83
CA PRO A 67 20.92 -17.90 -5.06
C PRO A 67 19.79 -18.18 -6.07
N ARG A 68 20.09 -18.11 -7.38
CA ARG A 68 19.07 -18.21 -8.46
C ARG A 68 18.30 -19.54 -8.46
N ASP A 69 18.92 -20.61 -7.98
CA ASP A 69 18.39 -21.96 -7.85
C ASP A 69 17.39 -22.13 -6.70
N ALA A 70 17.31 -21.17 -5.76
CA ALA A 70 16.32 -21.19 -4.69
C ALA A 70 14.91 -20.79 -5.19
N PRO A 71 13.82 -21.37 -4.64
CA PRO A 71 12.45 -20.97 -4.93
C PRO A 71 12.25 -19.47 -4.66
N ALA A 72 11.89 -18.71 -5.68
CA ALA A 72 11.83 -17.26 -5.58
C ALA A 72 10.50 -16.80 -4.97
N THR A 73 10.56 -16.28 -3.74
CA THR A 73 9.51 -15.44 -3.16
C THR A 73 9.28 -14.19 -4.03
N THR A 74 8.17 -13.48 -3.85
CA THR A 74 7.98 -12.20 -4.55
C THR A 74 9.10 -11.21 -4.22
N THR A 75 9.56 -11.18 -2.96
CA THR A 75 10.72 -10.38 -2.51
C THR A 75 11.97 -10.72 -3.31
N GLN A 76 12.34 -12.01 -3.40
CA GLN A 76 13.52 -12.45 -4.12
C GLN A 76 13.42 -12.17 -5.62
N ARG A 77 12.22 -12.25 -6.22
CA ARG A 77 12.02 -11.85 -7.62
C ARG A 77 12.23 -10.35 -7.83
N LEU A 78 11.84 -9.52 -6.87
CA LEU A 78 12.08 -8.07 -6.93
C LEU A 78 13.58 -7.77 -6.84
N LEU A 79 14.30 -8.36 -5.88
CA LEU A 79 15.75 -8.20 -5.78
C LEU A 79 16.46 -8.66 -7.05
N ARG A 80 16.06 -9.81 -7.61
CA ARG A 80 16.63 -10.34 -8.87
C ARG A 80 16.39 -9.38 -10.02
N HIS A 81 15.19 -8.81 -10.11
CA HIS A 81 14.86 -7.83 -11.15
C HIS A 81 15.78 -6.60 -11.11
N TYR A 82 16.00 -6.02 -9.93
CA TYR A 82 16.91 -4.88 -9.79
C TYR A 82 18.37 -5.25 -10.08
N ALA A 83 18.83 -6.41 -9.61
CA ALA A 83 20.17 -6.91 -9.90
C ALA A 83 20.39 -7.19 -11.39
N ASP A 84 19.43 -7.83 -12.07
CA ASP A 84 19.48 -8.13 -13.50
C ASP A 84 19.60 -6.83 -14.32
N ILE A 85 18.82 -5.79 -13.99
CA ILE A 85 18.89 -4.47 -14.67
C ILE A 85 20.24 -3.78 -14.38
N SER A 86 20.77 -3.93 -13.18
CA SER A 86 22.05 -3.30 -12.81
C SER A 86 23.24 -3.94 -13.50
N GLU A 87 23.18 -5.24 -13.78
CA GLU A 87 24.24 -5.97 -14.49
C GLU A 87 24.14 -5.79 -16.02
N ASP A 88 22.92 -5.66 -16.55
CA ASP A 88 22.64 -5.49 -17.96
C ASP A 88 22.13 -4.09 -18.30
N VAL A 89 23.04 -3.26 -18.82
CA VAL A 89 22.76 -1.91 -19.34
C VAL A 89 21.71 -1.85 -20.45
N THR A 90 21.31 -3.00 -21.00
CA THR A 90 20.30 -3.11 -22.06
C THR A 90 18.95 -3.58 -21.54
N ALA A 91 18.84 -3.90 -20.24
CA ALA A 91 17.60 -4.32 -19.60
C ALA A 91 16.83 -3.15 -18.95
N GLY A 92 17.44 -1.96 -18.88
CA GLY A 92 16.81 -0.74 -18.36
C GLY A 92 17.82 0.13 -17.59
N ALA A 93 17.32 0.92 -16.66
CA ALA A 93 18.14 1.71 -15.77
C ALA A 93 17.67 1.58 -14.31
N VAL A 94 18.62 1.55 -13.38
CA VAL A 94 18.35 1.40 -11.95
C VAL A 94 19.32 2.23 -11.12
N TRP A 95 18.78 2.93 -10.12
CA TRP A 95 19.54 3.78 -9.22
C TRP A 95 19.09 3.58 -7.78
N THR A 96 19.99 3.92 -6.85
CA THR A 96 19.67 3.99 -5.42
C THR A 96 19.85 5.42 -4.93
N PHE A 97 18.81 5.97 -4.31
CA PHE A 97 18.88 7.18 -3.52
C PHE A 97 19.10 6.78 -2.05
N MET A 98 20.10 7.38 -1.41
CA MET A 98 20.49 7.07 -0.04
C MET A 98 20.48 8.32 0.84
N ARG A 99 19.91 8.18 2.03
CA ARG A 99 19.99 9.16 3.13
C ARG A 99 20.03 8.40 4.45
N GLU A 100 21.15 8.47 5.16
CA GLU A 100 21.36 7.76 6.44
C GLU A 100 21.04 6.25 6.33
N ASP A 101 19.94 5.78 6.95
CA ASP A 101 19.45 4.38 6.87
C ASP A 101 18.29 4.20 5.87
N GLU A 102 17.81 5.29 5.28
CA GLU A 102 16.76 5.26 4.27
C GLU A 102 17.34 5.02 2.88
N ARG A 103 16.67 4.14 2.13
CA ARG A 103 17.05 3.73 0.78
C ARG A 103 15.82 3.73 -0.11
N ILE A 104 15.97 4.29 -1.30
CA ILE A 104 14.96 4.26 -2.37
C ILE A 104 15.65 3.68 -3.59
N VAL A 105 15.26 2.47 -3.98
CA VAL A 105 15.73 1.82 -5.20
C VAL A 105 14.69 2.07 -6.29
N LEU A 106 15.07 2.76 -7.35
CA LEU A 106 14.21 3.12 -8.47
C LEU A 106 14.71 2.44 -9.74
N SER A 107 13.81 1.76 -10.46
CA SER A 107 14.09 1.23 -11.80
C SER A 107 13.16 1.81 -12.84
N LEU A 108 13.72 2.05 -14.02
CA LEU A 108 13.04 2.38 -15.26
C LEU A 108 13.25 1.24 -16.26
N VAL A 109 12.16 0.68 -16.78
CA VAL A 109 12.22 -0.38 -17.78
C VAL A 109 11.13 -0.13 -18.83
N PHE A 110 11.51 -0.12 -20.10
CA PHE A 110 10.56 -0.25 -21.18
C PHE A 110 10.14 -1.71 -21.30
N GLY A 111 8.83 -1.93 -21.33
CA GLY A 111 8.28 -3.26 -21.48
C GLY A 111 6.96 -3.23 -22.22
N PRO A 112 6.54 -4.40 -22.72
CA PRO A 112 5.28 -4.51 -23.40
C PRO A 112 4.14 -4.14 -22.44
N HIS A 113 3.18 -3.35 -22.92
CA HIS A 113 1.91 -3.16 -22.25
C HIS A 113 1.24 -4.54 -22.16
N GLN A 114 1.36 -5.18 -21.00
CA GLN A 114 0.52 -6.32 -20.68
C GLN A 114 -0.73 -5.74 -20.02
N PRO A 115 -1.83 -5.53 -20.77
CA PRO A 115 -3.09 -5.24 -20.11
C PRO A 115 -3.36 -6.39 -19.13
N PRO A 116 -3.98 -6.13 -17.96
CA PRO A 116 -4.31 -7.19 -17.03
C PRO A 116 -5.01 -8.30 -17.81
N LYS A 117 -4.45 -9.53 -17.76
CA LYS A 117 -4.78 -10.69 -18.62
C LYS A 117 -6.25 -11.15 -18.50
N ARG A 118 -7.21 -10.30 -18.85
CA ARG A 118 -8.64 -10.55 -18.70
C ARG A 118 -9.21 -11.32 -19.90
N ASP A 119 -8.58 -11.23 -21.08
CA ASP A 119 -9.23 -11.70 -22.32
C ASP A 119 -8.53 -12.85 -23.08
N ASN A 120 -7.57 -13.56 -22.48
CA ASN A 120 -7.02 -14.75 -23.12
C ASN A 120 -7.84 -16.00 -22.73
N ILE A 121 -8.20 -16.88 -23.68
CA ILE A 121 -8.96 -18.11 -23.40
C ILE A 121 -8.28 -18.96 -22.32
N PHE A 122 -6.95 -18.98 -22.27
CA PHE A 122 -6.20 -19.65 -21.20
C PHE A 122 -6.25 -18.94 -19.84
N SER A 123 -6.38 -17.61 -19.81
CA SER A 123 -6.62 -16.87 -18.56
C SER A 123 -8.07 -17.01 -18.11
N GLN A 124 -9.03 -17.07 -19.03
CA GLN A 124 -10.44 -17.37 -18.73
C GLN A 124 -10.63 -18.81 -18.22
N MET A 125 -9.93 -19.80 -18.77
CA MET A 125 -9.91 -21.17 -18.24
C MET A 125 -9.26 -21.26 -16.86
N LYS A 126 -8.18 -20.49 -16.60
CA LYS A 126 -7.60 -20.35 -15.26
C LYS A 126 -8.54 -19.65 -14.29
N LEU A 127 -9.28 -18.63 -14.73
CA LEU A 127 -10.28 -17.92 -13.92
C LEU A 127 -11.50 -18.80 -13.59
N ALA A 128 -11.91 -19.69 -14.50
CA ALA A 128 -13.00 -20.65 -14.27
C ALA A 128 -12.70 -21.68 -13.17
N THR A 129 -11.42 -21.85 -12.81
CA THR A 129 -10.96 -22.72 -11.71
C THR A 129 -10.30 -21.95 -10.57
N ALA A 130 -10.19 -20.62 -10.67
CA ALA A 130 -9.60 -19.79 -9.65
C ALA A 130 -10.63 -19.42 -8.58
N ALA A 131 -10.17 -19.38 -7.33
CA ALA A 131 -10.87 -18.68 -6.25
C ALA A 131 -11.25 -17.24 -6.71
N PRO A 132 -12.29 -16.63 -6.10
CA PRO A 132 -12.73 -15.29 -6.45
C PRO A 132 -11.54 -14.33 -6.61
N PRO A 133 -11.59 -13.41 -7.60
CA PRO A 133 -10.50 -12.49 -7.87
C PRO A 133 -10.12 -11.78 -6.58
N LYS A 134 -8.84 -11.85 -6.20
CA LYS A 134 -8.33 -11.18 -5.01
C LYS A 134 -8.71 -9.69 -5.10
N PRO A 135 -9.19 -9.07 -4.01
CA PRO A 135 -9.52 -7.65 -4.01
C PRO A 135 -8.30 -6.85 -4.51
N ASN A 136 -8.56 -5.81 -5.30
CA ASN A 136 -7.50 -4.89 -5.68
C ASN A 136 -7.12 -4.07 -4.44
N LEU A 137 -5.94 -4.35 -3.89
CA LEU A 137 -5.40 -3.67 -2.71
C LEU A 137 -4.38 -2.59 -3.10
N ASP A 138 -4.31 -2.27 -4.39
CA ASP A 138 -3.49 -1.18 -4.90
C ASP A 138 -4.12 0.16 -4.48
N VAL A 139 -3.29 1.05 -3.91
CA VAL A 139 -3.72 2.37 -3.43
C VAL A 139 -3.01 3.43 -4.27
N GLU A 140 -3.77 4.33 -4.89
CA GLU A 140 -3.20 5.53 -5.50
C GLU A 140 -2.85 6.53 -4.39
N VAL A 141 -1.57 6.88 -4.26
CA VAL A 141 -1.08 7.76 -3.19
C VAL A 141 -0.94 9.20 -3.67
N ALA A 142 -0.55 9.37 -4.92
CA ALA A 142 -0.38 10.66 -5.57
C ALA A 142 -0.40 10.50 -7.09
N THR A 143 -0.54 11.61 -7.79
CA THR A 143 -0.26 11.74 -9.21
C THR A 143 1.04 12.52 -9.38
N VAL A 144 2.02 11.96 -10.10
CA VAL A 144 3.32 12.60 -10.39
C VAL A 144 3.41 12.88 -11.88
N ALA A 145 3.59 14.16 -12.24
CA ALA A 145 3.65 14.62 -13.63
C ALA A 145 2.45 14.16 -14.50
N GLY A 146 1.28 13.96 -13.91
CA GLY A 146 0.06 13.49 -14.59
C GLY A 146 -0.16 11.96 -14.56
N ALA A 147 0.80 11.18 -14.05
CA ALA A 147 0.68 9.72 -13.95
C ALA A 147 0.44 9.24 -12.50
N PRO A 148 -0.40 8.23 -12.27
CA PRO A 148 -0.72 7.74 -10.92
C PRO A 148 0.46 6.96 -10.33
N LEU A 149 0.82 7.32 -9.09
CA LEU A 149 1.77 6.59 -8.25
C LEU A 149 1.00 5.62 -7.36
N ILE A 150 1.14 4.33 -7.68
CA ILE A 150 0.39 3.25 -7.04
C ILE A 150 1.26 2.55 -6.00
N LEU A 151 0.85 2.59 -4.74
CA LEU A 151 1.40 1.75 -3.67
C LEU A 151 0.82 0.34 -3.78
N LYS A 152 1.72 -0.64 -3.90
CA LYS A 152 1.37 -2.06 -3.92
C LYS A 152 1.21 -2.61 -2.50
N PRO A 153 0.38 -3.64 -2.30
CA PRO A 153 0.21 -4.26 -1.00
C PRO A 153 1.54 -4.79 -0.46
N ARG A 154 1.77 -4.59 0.85
CA ARG A 154 2.96 -5.01 1.58
C ARG A 154 2.91 -6.51 1.90
N THR A 155 2.94 -7.33 0.86
CA THR A 155 2.93 -8.80 0.95
C THR A 155 3.88 -9.44 -0.06
N SER A 156 4.35 -10.64 0.28
CA SER A 156 5.24 -11.47 -0.53
C SER A 156 4.69 -12.89 -0.65
N SER A 157 4.62 -13.41 -1.88
CA SER A 157 4.15 -14.77 -2.12
C SER A 157 5.31 -15.74 -1.92
N VAL A 158 5.14 -16.71 -1.02
CA VAL A 158 6.13 -17.75 -0.77
C VAL A 158 5.71 -19.06 -1.45
N PRO A 159 6.58 -19.70 -2.25
CA PRO A 159 6.27 -21.00 -2.86
C PRO A 159 5.89 -22.04 -1.81
N GLY A 160 4.74 -22.70 -2.00
CA GLY A 160 4.22 -23.70 -1.06
C GLY A 160 3.36 -23.14 0.08
N ASN A 161 3.30 -21.82 0.26
CA ASN A 161 2.41 -21.19 1.23
C ASN A 161 1.09 -20.78 0.56
N PRO A 162 -0.09 -21.18 1.07
CA PRO A 162 -1.38 -20.77 0.52
C PRO A 162 -1.63 -19.25 0.65
N PHE A 163 -1.07 -18.60 1.68
CA PHE A 163 -1.27 -17.18 1.95
C PHE A 163 0.01 -16.37 1.70
N PRO A 164 -0.10 -15.13 1.19
CA PRO A 164 1.04 -14.23 1.13
C PRO A 164 1.55 -13.90 2.53
N GLU A 165 2.86 -13.81 2.68
CA GLU A 165 3.52 -13.35 3.91
C GLU A 165 3.57 -11.81 3.91
N PRO A 166 3.26 -11.13 5.02
CA PRO A 166 3.39 -9.69 5.12
C PRO A 166 4.87 -9.26 5.08
N VAL A 167 5.16 -8.06 4.57
CA VAL A 167 6.54 -7.54 4.49
C VAL A 167 6.66 -6.11 5.05
N SER A 168 7.85 -5.76 5.53
CA SER A 168 8.15 -4.44 6.10
C SER A 168 8.52 -3.39 5.04
N TYR A 169 8.97 -3.77 3.86
CA TYR A 169 9.29 -2.81 2.80
C TYR A 169 8.04 -2.34 2.04
N ARG A 170 8.18 -1.26 1.29
CA ARG A 170 7.13 -0.70 0.45
C ARG A 170 7.53 -0.74 -1.02
N ARG A 171 6.52 -0.91 -1.88
CA ARG A 171 6.72 -0.96 -3.33
C ARG A 171 5.73 -0.03 -4.02
N PHE A 172 6.25 0.90 -4.82
CA PHE A 172 5.45 1.75 -5.67
C PHE A 172 5.64 1.39 -7.12
N THR A 173 4.60 1.60 -7.92
CA THR A 173 4.65 1.46 -9.36
C THR A 173 3.98 2.66 -10.01
N MET A 174 4.61 3.18 -11.04
CA MET A 174 4.06 4.22 -11.91
C MET A 174 4.32 3.78 -13.35
N ARG A 175 3.46 4.21 -14.27
CA ARG A 175 3.58 3.86 -15.68
C ARG A 175 3.39 5.12 -16.52
N LEU A 176 4.23 5.28 -17.54
CA LEU A 176 4.13 6.34 -18.54
C LEU A 176 3.97 5.70 -19.92
N GLY A 177 3.16 6.31 -20.78
CA GLY A 177 2.91 5.82 -22.14
C GLY A 177 1.43 5.57 -22.39
N ASP A 178 1.07 5.51 -23.67
CA ASP A 178 -0.29 5.24 -24.10
C ASP A 178 -0.65 3.77 -23.82
N GLU A 179 -1.72 3.53 -23.04
CA GLU A 179 -2.21 2.17 -22.75
C GLU A 179 -2.76 1.46 -23.99
N GLU A 180 -3.09 2.19 -25.06
CA GLU A 180 -3.51 1.61 -26.35
C GLU A 180 -2.31 1.15 -27.21
N VAL A 181 -1.09 1.54 -26.86
CA VAL A 181 0.14 1.16 -27.55
C VAL A 181 0.84 0.05 -26.76
N ASP A 182 1.37 -0.94 -27.48
CA ASP A 182 1.98 -2.15 -26.91
C ASP A 182 3.26 -1.89 -26.08
N GLU A 183 3.76 -0.66 -25.92
CA GLU A 183 5.04 -0.35 -25.25
C GLU A 183 4.89 0.81 -24.27
N VAL A 184 5.25 0.56 -23.00
CA VAL A 184 5.13 1.53 -21.90
C VAL A 184 6.42 1.58 -21.07
N LEU A 185 6.64 2.71 -20.40
CA LEU A 185 7.70 2.88 -19.42
C LEU A 185 7.17 2.50 -18.03
N ASP A 186 7.64 1.37 -17.51
CA ASP A 186 7.35 0.94 -16.15
C ASP A 186 8.40 1.52 -15.18
N ILE A 187 7.90 2.24 -14.18
CA ILE A 187 8.69 2.84 -13.11
C ILE A 187 8.35 2.09 -11.83
N LYS A 188 9.35 1.45 -11.21
CA LYS A 188 9.16 0.69 -9.97
C LYS A 188 10.09 1.20 -8.89
N VAL A 189 9.53 1.41 -7.71
CA VAL A 189 10.27 1.87 -6.54
C VAL A 189 10.16 0.84 -5.43
N LEU A 190 11.29 0.49 -4.83
CA LEU A 190 11.42 -0.33 -3.63
C LEU A 190 12.06 0.52 -2.53
N THR A 191 11.41 0.63 -1.36
CA THR A 191 11.81 1.62 -0.36
C THR A 191 11.42 1.26 1.08
N ASN A 192 12.23 1.71 2.03
CA ASN A 192 11.96 1.78 3.47
C ASN A 192 11.78 3.23 3.97
N SER A 193 11.69 4.21 3.07
CA SER A 193 11.66 5.65 3.36
C SER A 193 10.22 6.17 3.56
N THR A 194 9.94 7.45 3.31
CA THR A 194 8.64 8.14 3.46
C THR A 194 7.96 8.38 2.10
N ASP A 195 6.68 8.77 2.06
CA ASP A 195 5.99 9.05 0.78
C ASP A 195 6.54 10.31 0.13
N ALA A 196 6.82 11.33 0.94
CA ALA A 196 7.43 12.58 0.47
C ALA A 196 8.81 12.34 -0.15
N ALA A 197 9.62 11.46 0.43
CA ALA A 197 10.93 11.11 -0.08
C ALA A 197 10.86 10.33 -1.41
N VAL A 198 9.92 9.40 -1.54
CA VAL A 198 9.68 8.66 -2.78
C VAL A 198 9.27 9.61 -3.90
N ALA A 199 8.33 10.51 -3.62
CA ALA A 199 7.86 11.47 -4.61
C ALA A 199 8.99 12.44 -5.02
N ALA A 200 9.82 12.90 -4.07
CA ALA A 200 10.99 13.72 -4.36
C ALA A 200 12.03 12.97 -5.22
N ALA A 201 12.31 11.70 -4.93
CA ALA A 201 13.21 10.88 -5.73
C ALA A 201 12.72 10.68 -7.16
N ILE A 202 11.40 10.49 -7.35
CA ILE A 202 10.79 10.37 -8.68
C ILE A 202 10.86 11.70 -9.45
N ILE A 203 10.61 12.84 -8.80
CA ILE A 203 10.79 14.17 -9.42
C ILE A 203 12.25 14.41 -9.83
N GLY A 204 13.21 13.87 -9.08
CA GLY A 204 14.63 13.99 -9.41
C GLY A 204 15.04 13.29 -10.71
N VAL A 205 14.18 12.42 -11.27
CA VAL A 205 14.38 11.77 -12.57
C VAL A 205 13.81 12.67 -13.67
N ASP A 206 14.54 12.86 -14.77
CA ASP A 206 14.03 13.57 -15.94
C ASP A 206 12.95 12.73 -16.68
N LEU A 207 11.73 12.77 -16.14
CA LEU A 207 10.57 12.06 -16.67
C LEU A 207 10.13 12.60 -18.03
N GLU A 208 10.39 13.87 -18.32
CA GLU A 208 10.11 14.45 -19.64
C GLU A 208 11.00 13.79 -20.70
N ARG A 209 12.30 13.69 -20.42
CA ARG A 209 13.24 12.99 -21.29
C ARG A 209 12.87 11.52 -21.42
N ALA A 210 12.54 10.84 -20.33
CA ALA A 210 12.15 9.44 -20.34
C ALA A 210 10.88 9.21 -21.21
N ASN A 211 9.87 10.09 -21.11
CA ASN A 211 8.67 10.05 -21.93
C ASN A 211 8.96 10.30 -23.41
N GLN A 212 9.88 11.21 -23.74
CA GLN A 212 10.30 11.47 -25.13
C GLN A 212 11.05 10.31 -25.78
N LEU A 213 11.61 9.39 -24.99
CA LEU A 213 12.29 8.20 -25.50
C LEU A 213 11.31 7.09 -25.89
N LEU A 214 10.04 7.18 -25.49
CA LEU A 214 9.00 6.23 -25.88
C LEU A 214 8.70 6.32 -27.38
N PRO A 215 8.29 5.21 -28.03
CA PRO A 215 7.82 5.23 -29.41
C PRO A 215 6.58 6.14 -29.59
N ALA A 216 5.70 6.11 -28.58
CA ALA A 216 4.54 6.97 -28.46
C ALA A 216 4.60 7.69 -27.09
N PRO A 217 5.15 8.92 -27.05
CA PRO A 217 5.16 9.70 -25.83
C PRO A 217 3.74 9.95 -25.32
N ASP A 218 3.55 9.83 -24.02
CA ASP A 218 2.27 10.11 -23.39
C ASP A 218 1.98 11.62 -23.44
N PRO A 219 0.89 12.07 -24.10
CA PRO A 219 0.54 13.47 -24.19
C PRO A 219 0.07 14.08 -22.86
N ASN A 220 -0.28 13.25 -21.88
CA ASN A 220 -0.76 13.69 -20.56
C ASN A 220 0.37 13.91 -19.56
N VAL A 221 1.58 13.44 -19.87
CA VAL A 221 2.75 13.68 -19.02
C VAL A 221 3.15 15.14 -19.10
N SER A 222 3.06 15.81 -17.95
CA SER A 222 3.45 17.21 -17.81
C SER A 222 4.19 17.39 -16.49
N VAL A 223 5.51 17.56 -16.58
CA VAL A 223 6.38 17.81 -15.41
C VAL A 223 5.95 19.07 -14.65
N SER A 224 5.36 20.04 -15.34
CA SER A 224 4.83 21.26 -14.72
C SER A 224 3.68 21.02 -13.73
N LEU A 225 3.02 19.86 -13.78
CA LEU A 225 1.99 19.48 -12.81
C LEU A 225 2.56 19.11 -11.44
N GLY A 226 3.85 18.77 -11.36
CA GLY A 226 4.50 18.38 -10.11
C GLY A 226 3.86 17.14 -9.47
N ILE A 227 3.73 17.16 -8.14
CA ILE A 227 3.03 16.12 -7.36
C ILE A 227 1.67 16.66 -6.93
N VAL A 228 0.62 15.88 -7.17
CA VAL A 228 -0.75 16.14 -6.73
C VAL A 228 -1.20 15.00 -5.83
N SER A 229 -1.68 15.29 -4.63
CA SER A 229 -2.24 14.31 -3.69
C SER A 229 -3.41 14.90 -2.92
N ASP A 230 -4.39 14.07 -2.55
CA ASP A 230 -5.58 14.50 -1.79
C ASP A 230 -5.25 14.84 -0.33
N ALA A 231 -4.19 14.24 0.20
CA ALA A 231 -3.67 14.48 1.54
C ALA A 231 -2.17 14.83 1.48
N PRO A 232 -1.62 15.56 2.48
CA PRO A 232 -0.18 15.78 2.57
C PRO A 232 0.58 14.45 2.56
N LEU A 233 1.64 14.36 1.76
CA LEU A 233 2.50 13.17 1.74
C LEU A 233 3.15 12.96 3.10
N ALA A 234 3.15 11.72 3.59
CA ALA A 234 3.76 11.36 4.85
C ALA A 234 5.27 11.70 4.85
N THR A 235 5.69 12.43 5.87
CA THR A 235 7.09 12.84 6.10
C THR A 235 7.80 12.01 7.16
N SER A 236 7.07 11.16 7.89
CA SER A 236 7.60 10.13 8.77
C SER A 236 7.68 8.79 8.03
N VAL A 237 8.64 7.95 8.45
CA VAL A 237 8.72 6.57 7.97
C VAL A 237 7.49 5.83 8.48
N PRO A 238 6.67 5.22 7.61
CA PRO A 238 5.47 4.55 8.04
C PRO A 238 5.81 3.28 8.82
N GLU A 239 5.04 3.05 9.88
CA GLU A 239 5.18 1.85 10.70
C GLU A 239 4.96 0.57 9.89
N PRO A 240 5.50 -0.57 10.35
CA PRO A 240 5.14 -1.88 9.80
C PRO A 240 3.63 -2.10 9.88
N THR A 241 3.09 -2.85 8.92
CA THR A 241 1.64 -3.16 8.93
C THR A 241 1.27 -4.01 10.13
N ILE A 242 0.01 -3.92 10.57
CA ILE A 242 -0.56 -4.79 11.61
C ILE A 242 -0.26 -6.26 11.33
N ALA A 243 -0.47 -6.70 10.08
CA ALA A 243 -0.16 -8.07 9.64
C ALA A 243 1.32 -8.44 9.79
N TYR A 244 2.23 -7.51 9.47
CA TYR A 244 3.67 -7.74 9.64
C TYR A 244 4.06 -7.86 11.13
N ARG A 245 3.54 -6.98 11.98
CA ARG A 245 3.78 -7.05 13.44
C ARG A 245 3.24 -8.37 14.02
N ALA A 246 2.07 -8.83 13.57
CA ALA A 246 1.52 -10.13 13.95
C ALA A 246 2.40 -11.30 13.48
N ALA A 247 2.99 -11.21 12.29
CA ALA A 247 3.93 -12.22 11.80
C ALA A 247 5.20 -12.30 12.65
N GLU A 248 5.82 -11.16 12.99
CA GLU A 248 6.99 -11.12 13.89
C GLU A 248 6.67 -11.73 15.26
N MET A 249 5.49 -11.44 15.82
CA MET A 249 5.04 -12.03 17.08
C MET A 249 4.94 -13.56 17.04
N LEU A 250 4.46 -14.12 15.94
CA LEU A 250 4.35 -15.57 15.74
C LEU A 250 5.72 -16.21 15.51
N GLU A 251 6.63 -15.53 14.81
CA GLU A 251 7.99 -16.02 14.55
C GLU A 251 8.89 -16.03 15.79
N ASN A 252 8.64 -15.13 16.75
CA ASN A 252 9.36 -15.09 18.03
C ASN A 252 9.16 -16.33 18.91
N GLY A 253 8.29 -17.27 18.52
CA GLY A 253 8.11 -18.57 19.19
C GLY A 253 7.46 -18.49 20.56
N HIS A 254 6.88 -17.33 20.90
CA HIS A 254 6.07 -17.17 22.11
C HIS A 254 4.73 -17.89 21.92
N ASP A 255 4.34 -18.69 22.92
CA ASP A 255 3.04 -19.34 22.94
C ASP A 255 2.03 -18.43 23.64
N TYR A 256 1.12 -17.84 22.85
CA TYR A 256 0.05 -16.97 23.36
C TYR A 256 -1.15 -17.77 23.89
N GLY A 257 -1.12 -19.11 23.79
CA GLY A 257 -2.22 -19.98 24.17
C GLY A 257 -3.42 -19.90 23.21
N ALA A 258 -4.42 -20.75 23.47
CA ALA A 258 -5.70 -20.70 22.75
C ALA A 258 -6.66 -19.71 23.45
N PRO A 259 -7.39 -18.86 22.71
CA PRO A 259 -7.48 -18.78 21.24
C PRO A 259 -6.46 -17.84 20.56
N TRP A 260 -5.57 -17.21 21.30
CA TRP A 260 -4.81 -16.03 20.84
C TRP A 260 -3.77 -16.31 19.76
N THR A 261 -3.16 -17.50 19.75
CA THR A 261 -2.28 -17.92 18.66
C THR A 261 -3.05 -18.01 17.33
N GLU A 262 -4.31 -18.47 17.36
CA GLU A 262 -5.19 -18.48 16.17
C GLU A 262 -5.60 -17.06 15.79
N ALA A 263 -5.97 -16.22 16.77
CA ALA A 263 -6.29 -14.82 16.52
C ALA A 263 -5.12 -14.09 15.83
N LEU A 264 -3.89 -14.25 16.29
CA LEU A 264 -2.69 -13.69 15.65
C LEU A 264 -2.48 -14.20 14.22
N GLN A 265 -2.79 -15.47 13.93
CA GLN A 265 -2.73 -16.00 12.57
C GLN A 265 -3.78 -15.34 11.65
N ARG A 266 -4.97 -15.05 12.19
CA ARG A 266 -6.05 -14.33 11.47
C ARG A 266 -5.72 -12.84 11.30
N VAL A 267 -5.03 -12.22 12.24
CA VAL A 267 -4.47 -10.87 12.09
C VAL A 267 -3.39 -10.84 11.01
N LYS A 268 -2.48 -11.81 11.02
CA LYS A 268 -1.44 -12.00 9.99
C LYS A 268 -2.04 -12.19 8.60
N SER A 269 -3.14 -12.95 8.46
CA SER A 269 -3.82 -13.16 7.17
C SER A 269 -4.67 -11.96 6.72
N GLY A 270 -4.87 -10.96 7.58
CA GLY A 270 -5.71 -9.80 7.33
C GLY A 270 -7.21 -10.07 7.47
N GLU A 271 -7.61 -11.20 8.07
CA GLU A 271 -9.01 -11.48 8.42
C GLU A 271 -9.47 -10.60 9.59
N ILE A 272 -8.59 -10.33 10.55
CA ILE A 272 -8.84 -9.43 11.67
C ILE A 272 -7.94 -8.21 11.48
N MET A 273 -8.53 -7.08 11.12
CA MET A 273 -7.79 -5.83 10.83
C MET A 273 -7.90 -4.80 11.94
N ASP A 274 -8.88 -4.95 12.82
CA ASP A 274 -9.18 -4.01 13.89
C ASP A 274 -9.79 -4.71 15.10
N TRP A 275 -9.92 -3.93 16.17
CA TRP A 275 -10.51 -4.34 17.43
C TRP A 275 -11.98 -4.72 17.34
N THR A 276 -12.75 -4.02 16.52
CA THR A 276 -14.17 -4.31 16.31
C THR A 276 -14.35 -5.73 15.80
N THR A 277 -13.52 -6.12 14.83
CA THR A 277 -13.50 -7.46 14.24
C THR A 277 -13.01 -8.50 15.25
N LEU A 278 -11.95 -8.21 16.01
CA LEU A 278 -11.44 -9.13 17.05
C LEU A 278 -12.51 -9.41 18.12
N ASN A 279 -13.18 -8.37 18.61
CA ASN A 279 -14.20 -8.50 19.65
C ASN A 279 -15.45 -9.23 19.15
N ALA A 280 -15.83 -9.05 17.88
CA ALA A 280 -16.95 -9.78 17.28
C ALA A 280 -16.68 -11.30 17.20
N GLU A 281 -15.42 -11.67 16.99
CA GLU A 281 -14.97 -13.07 16.86
C GLU A 281 -14.74 -13.74 18.22
N TYR A 282 -14.28 -12.99 19.23
CA TYR A 282 -13.92 -13.51 20.56
C TYR A 282 -14.60 -12.74 21.72
N PRO A 283 -15.94 -12.58 21.72
CA PRO A 283 -16.63 -11.68 22.66
C PRO A 283 -16.50 -12.10 24.12
N ASP A 284 -16.50 -13.41 24.41
CA ASP A 284 -16.48 -13.93 25.79
C ASP A 284 -15.06 -14.02 26.37
N GLN A 285 -14.04 -13.88 25.53
CA GLN A 285 -12.63 -14.15 25.89
C GLN A 285 -11.77 -12.90 25.79
N ILE A 286 -12.28 -11.80 25.23
CA ILE A 286 -11.50 -10.58 24.96
C ILE A 286 -10.80 -10.01 26.20
N HIS A 287 -11.34 -10.24 27.39
CA HIS A 287 -10.74 -9.83 28.67
C HIS A 287 -9.41 -10.54 28.98
N ASP A 288 -9.20 -11.74 28.44
CA ASP A 288 -7.99 -12.55 28.63
C ASP A 288 -6.99 -12.38 27.48
N ALA A 289 -7.20 -11.40 26.59
CA ALA A 289 -6.36 -11.21 25.41
C ALA A 289 -4.96 -10.70 25.78
N PRO A 290 -3.87 -11.33 25.28
CA PRO A 290 -2.50 -10.93 25.57
C PRO A 290 -2.23 -9.51 25.10
N PHE A 291 -1.52 -8.73 25.92
CA PHE A 291 -1.21 -7.33 25.65
C PHE A 291 -0.66 -7.11 24.25
N GLU A 292 0.24 -7.98 23.83
CA GLU A 292 0.95 -7.85 22.57
C GLU A 292 -0.03 -7.90 21.38
N LEU A 293 -1.07 -8.75 21.44
CA LEU A 293 -2.14 -8.79 20.42
C LEU A 293 -2.91 -7.47 20.40
N LEU A 294 -3.16 -6.89 21.58
CA LEU A 294 -3.86 -5.61 21.73
C LEU A 294 -3.05 -4.45 21.12
N THR A 295 -1.73 -4.45 21.34
CA THR A 295 -0.82 -3.45 20.74
C THR A 295 -0.64 -3.63 19.23
N VAL A 296 -0.75 -4.86 18.73
CA VAL A 296 -0.63 -5.09 17.28
C VAL A 296 -1.83 -4.53 16.52
N LEU A 297 -3.02 -4.70 17.06
CA LEU A 297 -4.26 -4.12 16.51
C LEU A 297 -4.41 -2.64 16.86
N ASP A 298 -3.53 -2.10 17.70
CA ASP A 298 -3.51 -0.68 17.99
C ASP A 298 -3.11 0.10 16.73
N ASN A 299 -4.03 0.97 16.32
CA ASN A 299 -3.82 2.01 15.33
C ASN A 299 -3.17 3.27 15.92
N GLY A 300 -2.69 3.20 17.17
CA GLY A 300 -2.07 4.30 17.90
C GLY A 300 -3.09 5.22 18.55
N THR A 301 -4.29 4.72 18.89
CA THR A 301 -5.32 5.55 19.54
C THR A 301 -5.14 5.57 21.05
N GLU A 302 -5.28 6.75 21.65
CA GLU A 302 -5.22 6.94 23.11
C GLU A 302 -6.24 6.05 23.83
N GLU A 303 -7.34 5.68 23.16
CA GLU A 303 -8.37 4.78 23.66
C GLU A 303 -7.81 3.39 23.94
N ASN A 304 -7.19 2.74 22.96
CA ASN A 304 -6.68 1.37 23.14
C ASN A 304 -5.62 1.31 24.25
N THR A 305 -4.76 2.32 24.29
CA THR A 305 -3.74 2.47 25.34
C THR A 305 -4.40 2.59 26.72
N ALA A 306 -5.42 3.43 26.86
CA ALA A 306 -6.14 3.61 28.12
C ALA A 306 -6.84 2.33 28.58
N ARG A 307 -7.50 1.62 27.68
CA ARG A 307 -8.21 0.36 27.96
C ARG A 307 -7.25 -0.71 28.47
N TYR A 308 -6.09 -0.85 27.82
CA TYR A 308 -5.08 -1.80 28.26
C TYR A 308 -4.53 -1.47 29.65
N PHE A 309 -4.09 -0.23 29.87
CA PHE A 309 -3.52 0.15 31.15
C PHE A 309 -4.54 0.01 32.28
N ALA A 310 -5.84 0.20 31.99
CA ALA A 310 -6.88 -0.05 32.96
C ALA A 310 -6.90 -1.53 33.40
N SER A 311 -6.89 -2.48 32.45
CA SER A 311 -6.81 -3.91 32.76
C SER A 311 -5.53 -4.28 33.51
N ALA A 312 -4.38 -3.80 33.06
CA ALA A 312 -3.09 -4.07 33.72
C ALA A 312 -3.04 -3.51 35.15
N MET A 313 -3.67 -2.37 35.40
CA MET A 313 -3.80 -1.80 36.74
C MET A 313 -4.67 -2.66 37.65
N ILE A 314 -5.79 -3.21 37.16
CA ILE A 314 -6.64 -4.15 37.92
C ILE A 314 -5.80 -5.35 38.39
N ASP A 315 -4.98 -5.91 37.51
CA ASP A 315 -4.19 -7.12 37.79
C ASP A 315 -2.86 -6.86 38.49
N SER A 316 -2.51 -5.60 38.76
CA SER A 316 -1.22 -5.21 39.34
C SER A 316 -1.01 -5.67 40.80
N GLY A 317 -2.05 -6.22 41.44
CA GLY A 317 -2.02 -6.63 42.85
C GLY A 317 -2.00 -5.45 43.84
N ARG A 318 -2.19 -4.21 43.34
CA ARG A 318 -2.43 -3.03 44.17
C ARG A 318 -3.87 -3.06 44.72
N ASP A 319 -4.03 -2.72 46.00
CA ASP A 319 -5.36 -2.47 46.57
C ASP A 319 -5.88 -1.12 46.06
N TRP A 320 -6.87 -1.18 45.16
CA TRP A 320 -7.59 -0.03 44.62
C TRP A 320 -8.79 0.32 45.49
N ASN A 321 -9.15 1.61 45.56
CA ASN A 321 -10.42 1.98 46.18
C ASN A 321 -11.62 1.61 45.28
N ASP A 322 -12.83 1.55 45.84
CA ASP A 322 -14.03 1.11 45.11
C ASP A 322 -14.31 1.94 43.84
N HIS A 323 -14.00 3.24 43.86
CA HIS A 323 -14.19 4.13 42.71
C HIS A 323 -13.11 3.90 41.64
N GLU A 324 -11.85 3.76 42.04
CA GLU A 324 -10.74 3.43 41.14
C GLU A 324 -10.97 2.07 40.48
N TYR A 325 -11.34 1.05 41.25
CA TYR A 325 -11.63 -0.28 40.72
C TYR A 325 -12.81 -0.25 39.74
N TYR A 326 -13.87 0.52 40.05
CA TYR A 326 -14.99 0.72 39.15
C TYR A 326 -14.58 1.42 37.84
N ILE A 327 -13.79 2.50 37.93
CA ILE A 327 -13.29 3.23 36.75
C ILE A 327 -12.43 2.30 35.90
N LEU A 328 -11.47 1.59 36.51
CA LEU A 328 -10.59 0.69 35.78
C LEU A 328 -11.39 -0.40 35.06
N THR A 329 -12.36 -1.02 35.74
CA THR A 329 -13.24 -2.02 35.14
C THR A 329 -14.05 -1.44 33.98
N LYS A 330 -14.52 -0.19 34.12
CA LYS A 330 -15.29 0.52 33.10
C LYS A 330 -14.45 0.95 31.90
N VAL A 331 -13.25 1.48 32.14
CA VAL A 331 -12.32 1.85 31.07
C VAL A 331 -11.90 0.60 30.29
N ALA A 332 -11.65 -0.53 30.96
CA ALA A 332 -11.37 -1.80 30.28
C ALA A 332 -12.54 -2.29 29.40
N ASP A 333 -13.79 -1.96 29.76
CA ASP A 333 -14.98 -2.28 28.96
C ASP A 333 -15.07 -1.39 27.72
N ILE A 334 -14.97 -2.03 26.55
CA ILE A 334 -15.05 -1.36 25.25
C ILE A 334 -16.29 -0.48 25.15
N ALA A 335 -17.41 -0.88 25.78
CA ALA A 335 -18.71 -0.20 25.78
C ALA A 335 -18.69 1.24 26.33
N THR A 336 -17.66 1.57 27.10
CA THR A 336 -17.59 2.81 27.86
C THR A 336 -16.99 3.95 27.05
N ALA A 337 -17.59 5.13 27.15
CA ALA A 337 -17.08 6.42 26.69
C ALA A 337 -16.80 7.36 27.87
N GLN A 338 -16.14 8.50 27.63
CA GLN A 338 -15.90 9.50 28.68
C GLN A 338 -17.22 9.98 29.32
N SER A 339 -18.28 10.10 28.51
CA SER A 339 -19.61 10.51 28.99
C SER A 339 -20.15 9.63 30.11
N ASP A 340 -19.82 8.33 30.10
CA ASP A 340 -20.29 7.37 31.11
C ASP A 340 -19.56 7.52 32.46
N LEU A 341 -18.40 8.18 32.44
CA LEU A 341 -17.53 8.41 33.59
C LEU A 341 -17.40 9.89 33.95
N ALA A 342 -18.24 10.76 33.37
CA ALA A 342 -18.16 12.21 33.52
C ALA A 342 -18.20 12.69 34.99
N GLN A 343 -18.90 11.97 35.86
CA GLN A 343 -18.96 12.25 37.30
C GLN A 343 -17.62 12.13 38.03
N TYR A 344 -16.66 11.37 37.48
CA TYR A 344 -15.33 11.23 38.06
C TYR A 344 -14.36 12.32 37.57
N LEU A 345 -14.67 12.93 36.42
CA LEU A 345 -13.93 14.08 35.88
C LEU A 345 -14.30 15.40 36.58
N SER A 346 -15.38 15.46 37.36
CA SER A 346 -15.78 16.68 38.09
C SER A 346 -14.90 16.98 39.31
N GLY A 347 -14.08 16.02 39.76
CA GLY A 347 -13.15 16.17 40.89
C GLY A 347 -13.76 15.92 42.27
N ASP A 348 -14.99 15.41 42.34
CA ASP A 348 -15.70 15.15 43.61
C ASP A 348 -15.25 13.85 44.32
N TYR A 349 -14.46 13.02 43.66
CA TYR A 349 -14.00 11.72 44.15
C TYR A 349 -12.47 11.67 44.26
N GLU A 350 -11.96 11.01 45.29
CA GLU A 350 -10.53 10.78 45.49
C GLU A 350 -10.07 9.60 44.60
N VAL A 351 -9.63 9.93 43.38
CA VAL A 351 -9.17 8.99 42.36
C VAL A 351 -7.74 9.35 41.98
N ALA A 352 -6.85 8.37 41.90
CA ALA A 352 -5.48 8.59 41.47
C ALA A 352 -5.40 9.26 40.08
N PRO A 353 -4.48 10.22 39.87
CA PRO A 353 -4.31 10.90 38.59
C PRO A 353 -4.04 9.95 37.42
N GLU A 354 -3.31 8.86 37.66
CA GLU A 354 -3.07 7.85 36.63
C GLU A 354 -4.37 7.17 36.16
N VAL A 355 -5.36 6.97 37.04
CA VAL A 355 -6.66 6.35 36.70
C VAL A 355 -7.55 7.35 35.96
N LEU A 356 -7.52 8.63 36.34
CA LEU A 356 -8.24 9.70 35.63
C LEU A 356 -7.70 9.91 34.21
N ALA A 357 -6.38 9.78 34.01
CA ALA A 357 -5.76 9.90 32.69
C ALA A 357 -6.28 8.84 31.71
N LEU A 358 -6.64 7.65 32.20
CA LEU A 358 -7.22 6.59 31.36
C LEU A 358 -8.62 6.95 30.87
N ILE A 359 -9.42 7.67 31.66
CA ILE A 359 -10.72 8.17 31.20
C ILE A 359 -10.50 9.13 30.02
N ALA A 360 -9.53 10.03 30.10
CA ALA A 360 -9.26 10.99 29.04
C ALA A 360 -8.83 10.35 27.70
N GLY A 361 -8.27 9.14 27.74
CA GLY A 361 -7.97 8.38 26.52
C GLY A 361 -9.20 7.82 25.80
N LEU A 362 -10.35 7.72 26.47
CA LEU A 362 -11.58 7.20 25.85
C LEU A 362 -12.21 8.22 24.88
N PRO A 363 -13.08 7.79 23.94
CA PRO A 363 -13.86 8.70 23.11
C PRO A 363 -14.89 9.46 23.96
N GLU A 364 -15.14 10.74 23.64
CA GLU A 364 -16.11 11.57 24.39
C GLU A 364 -17.51 10.96 24.41
N THR A 365 -17.95 10.44 23.26
CA THR A 365 -19.23 9.76 23.09
C THR A 365 -19.06 8.56 22.18
N ARG A 366 -19.81 7.49 22.45
CA ARG A 366 -19.80 6.30 21.60
C ARG A 366 -20.81 6.49 20.47
N ALA A 367 -20.34 6.39 19.22
CA ALA A 367 -21.25 6.32 18.09
C ALA A 367 -22.08 5.05 18.23
N ILE A 368 -23.39 5.20 18.41
CA ILE A 368 -24.33 4.08 18.28
C ILE A 368 -24.24 3.66 16.81
N GLU A 369 -23.91 2.39 16.55
CA GLU A 369 -23.88 1.90 15.17
C GLU A 369 -25.20 2.25 14.47
N PRO A 370 -25.16 2.84 13.26
CA PRO A 370 -26.35 2.92 12.46
C PRO A 370 -26.75 1.48 12.15
N THR A 371 -27.81 0.99 12.81
CA THR A 371 -28.47 -0.28 12.49
C THR A 371 -28.61 -0.36 10.97
N SER A 372 -27.78 -1.17 10.31
CA SER A 372 -27.76 -1.23 8.85
C SER A 372 -28.94 -2.06 8.38
N THR A 373 -30.12 -1.47 8.29
CA THR A 373 -31.04 -1.87 7.22
C THR A 373 -30.58 -1.13 5.97
N ALA A 374 -29.88 -1.85 5.10
CA ALA A 374 -29.58 -1.37 3.76
C ALA A 374 -30.90 -1.10 3.03
N ASP A 375 -31.34 0.15 3.03
CA ASP A 375 -32.33 0.62 2.07
C ASP A 375 -31.58 0.95 0.79
N VAL A 376 -31.47 -0.04 -0.08
CA VAL A 376 -30.92 0.06 -1.43
C VAL A 376 -31.86 0.96 -2.23
N ASN A 377 -31.78 2.29 -2.08
CA ASN A 377 -32.24 3.33 -3.03
C ASN A 377 -32.11 4.80 -2.54
N ALA A 378 -31.15 5.15 -1.67
CA ALA A 378 -30.94 6.56 -1.31
C ALA A 378 -29.89 7.24 -2.23
N ARG A 379 -30.35 8.12 -3.12
CA ARG A 379 -29.54 9.13 -3.83
C ARG A 379 -28.74 9.99 -2.84
N PRO A 380 -27.55 10.52 -3.22
CA PRO A 380 -26.78 11.38 -2.34
C PRO A 380 -27.59 12.60 -1.90
N SER A 381 -27.74 12.77 -0.58
CA SER A 381 -28.31 13.97 0.04
C SER A 381 -27.31 15.11 -0.10
N VAL A 382 -27.58 16.02 -1.03
CA VAL A 382 -26.90 17.31 -1.08
C VAL A 382 -27.47 18.15 0.07
N SER A 383 -26.66 18.44 1.08
CA SER A 383 -27.03 19.36 2.16
C SER A 383 -27.25 20.76 1.59
N SER A 384 -28.52 21.14 1.42
CA SER A 384 -28.94 22.47 1.02
C SER A 384 -28.82 23.43 2.22
N GLY A 385 -27.67 24.09 2.35
CA GLY A 385 -27.53 25.33 3.10
C GLY A 385 -27.81 26.52 2.18
N PHE A 386 -29.03 27.05 2.23
CA PHE A 386 -29.47 28.20 1.44
C PHE A 386 -28.81 29.50 1.92
N GLY A 387 -28.21 30.26 0.99
CA GLY A 387 -27.85 31.66 1.21
C GLY A 387 -26.99 32.25 0.08
N GLN A 388 -27.63 32.95 -0.86
CA GLN A 388 -27.08 33.75 -1.98
C GLN A 388 -26.92 33.03 -3.34
N SER A 389 -28.02 33.07 -4.10
CA SER A 389 -28.06 33.06 -5.56
C SER A 389 -27.26 34.26 -6.11
N SER A 390 -26.32 34.12 -7.03
CA SER A 390 -26.58 34.02 -8.48
C SER A 390 -25.25 34.24 -9.23
N ARG A 391 -25.11 33.63 -10.43
CA ARG A 391 -24.01 33.76 -11.43
C ARG A 391 -22.97 32.62 -11.54
N CYS A 392 -23.43 31.37 -11.50
CA CYS A 392 -22.73 30.30 -12.21
C CYS A 392 -23.53 29.95 -13.48
N ARG A 393 -22.90 29.99 -14.64
CA ARG A 393 -23.49 29.53 -15.90
C ARG A 393 -22.82 28.23 -16.32
N ILE A 394 -23.61 27.28 -16.80
CA ILE A 394 -23.11 26.04 -17.40
C ILE A 394 -22.97 26.31 -18.90
N GLU A 395 -21.74 26.25 -19.41
CA GLU A 395 -21.43 26.27 -20.84
C GLU A 395 -20.58 25.03 -21.14
N ASN A 396 -20.98 24.23 -22.15
CA ASN A 396 -20.31 23.01 -22.59
C ASN A 396 -19.99 21.98 -21.47
N GLY A 397 -20.93 21.75 -20.56
CA GLY A 397 -20.82 20.70 -19.54
C GLY A 397 -19.89 21.02 -18.36
N VAL A 398 -19.27 22.20 -18.33
CA VAL A 398 -18.41 22.65 -17.22
C VAL A 398 -19.06 23.85 -16.52
N ARG A 399 -19.15 23.79 -15.18
CA ARG A 399 -19.71 24.88 -14.36
C ARG A 399 -18.62 25.94 -14.14
N ARG A 400 -18.77 27.11 -14.76
CA ARG A 400 -17.91 28.28 -14.49
C ARG A 400 -18.64 29.25 -13.58
N CYS A 401 -18.03 29.57 -12.44
CA CYS A 401 -18.49 30.60 -11.52
C CYS A 401 -17.51 31.78 -11.59
N SER A 402 -18.03 32.98 -11.85
CA SER A 402 -17.22 34.19 -11.81
C SER A 402 -17.15 34.69 -10.37
N VAL A 403 -15.97 34.71 -9.77
CA VAL A 403 -15.70 35.48 -8.55
C VAL A 403 -15.37 36.91 -8.99
N GLY A 404 -16.34 37.84 -8.91
CA GLY A 404 -16.03 39.28 -8.96
C GLY A 404 -15.39 39.69 -7.62
N GLY A 405 -14.41 40.58 -7.54
CA GLY A 405 -14.13 41.75 -8.38
C GLY A 405 -14.57 43.00 -7.63
N ASN A 406 -13.73 43.41 -6.65
CA ASN A 406 -13.84 44.51 -5.68
C ASN A 406 -15.09 44.58 -4.78
#